data_AF-A0A353F4X9-F1
#
_entry.id   AF-A0A353F4X9-F1
#
_cell.length_a   1.000
_cell.length_b   1.000
_cell.length_c   1.000
_cell.angle_alpha   90.00
_cell.angle_beta   90.00
_cell.angle_gamma   90.00
#
_symmetry.space_group_name_H-M   'P 1'
#
loop_
_entity.id
_entity.type
_entity.pdbx_description
1 polymer ?
#
loop_
_entity_poly.entity_id
_entity_poly.type
_entity_poly.pdbx_seq_one_letter_code
_entity_poly.pdbx_strand_id
1 'polypeptide(L)'
;MFRPCIDLHEGKVKQIVGGTLNDSGAIENFVSEKSPSWYAQRFAKDKLRGGHVIKLGPGNDQAAREALAAWPGGLQIGGAISAENAEDWLEAGASGVIVTSWLFDSEGKFRADRAALLADRIGTEKIIIDLSCRQVGSGWTVAMDRWQTLTEMEVNLETIGDLSKYCGEFLIHAADVEGQCAGVDVSLVNLLGQWTGCPITYAGGGRGLDDLK
;
A
#
# COMPACT_ATOMS: atom_id res chain seq x y z
N MET A 1 -12.10 10.89 0.60
CA MET A 1 -12.81 9.64 0.96
C MET A 1 -11.91 8.85 1.89
N PHE A 2 -12.43 8.30 2.99
CA PHE A 2 -11.63 7.48 3.91
C PHE A 2 -11.48 6.04 3.37
N ARG A 3 -10.26 5.51 3.41
CA ARG A 3 -9.92 4.15 2.99
C ARG A 3 -9.26 3.40 4.16
N PRO A 4 -9.86 2.32 4.66
CA PRO A 4 -9.34 1.60 5.82
C PRO A 4 -8.22 0.62 5.45
N CYS A 5 -7.34 0.32 6.41
CA CYS A 5 -6.30 -0.71 6.27
C CYS A 5 -6.50 -1.89 7.24
N ILE A 6 -6.03 -3.08 6.83
CA ILE A 6 -5.86 -4.26 7.69
C ILE A 6 -4.41 -4.72 7.54
N ASP A 7 -3.57 -4.38 8.50
CA ASP A 7 -2.19 -4.81 8.53
C ASP A 7 -2.08 -6.18 9.21
N LEU A 8 -1.46 -7.12 8.51
CA LEU A 8 -1.30 -8.50 8.95
C LEU A 8 0.17 -8.80 9.21
N HIS A 9 0.47 -9.29 10.40
CA HIS A 9 1.79 -9.82 10.75
C HIS A 9 1.63 -11.10 11.54
N GLU A 10 2.28 -12.18 11.09
CA GLU A 10 2.15 -13.55 11.63
C GLU A 10 0.69 -14.02 11.71
N GLY A 11 -0.11 -13.66 10.68
CA GLY A 11 -1.51 -14.08 10.56
C GLY A 11 -2.47 -13.35 11.50
N LYS A 12 -2.02 -12.31 12.21
CA LYS A 12 -2.84 -11.50 13.12
C LYS A 12 -2.95 -10.07 12.62
N VAL A 13 -4.09 -9.43 12.91
CA VAL A 13 -4.26 -8.00 12.67
C VAL A 13 -3.43 -7.25 13.71
N LYS A 14 -2.38 -6.56 13.26
CA LYS A 14 -1.45 -5.81 14.11
C LYS A 14 -1.27 -4.40 13.57
N GLN A 15 -1.16 -3.44 14.47
CA GLN A 15 -0.59 -2.13 14.16
C GLN A 15 0.84 -2.12 14.68
N ILE A 16 1.80 -1.83 13.80
CA ILE A 16 3.22 -1.71 14.15
C ILE A 16 3.69 -0.26 14.06
N VAL A 17 4.84 0.04 14.67
CA VAL A 17 5.55 1.30 14.45
C VAL A 17 6.33 1.20 13.14
N GLY A 18 6.04 2.09 12.18
CA GLY A 18 6.72 2.16 10.89
C GLY A 18 8.25 2.23 11.04
N GLY A 19 8.99 1.55 10.16
CA GLY A 19 10.45 1.51 10.19
C GLY A 19 11.09 0.60 11.26
N THR A 20 10.31 -0.01 12.16
CA THR A 20 10.84 -0.94 13.19
C THR A 20 10.85 -2.40 12.75
N LEU A 21 10.13 -2.73 11.67
CA LEU A 21 10.04 -4.09 11.14
C LEU A 21 11.40 -4.57 10.64
N ASN A 22 11.89 -5.65 11.25
CA ASN A 22 13.13 -6.34 10.88
C ASN A 22 12.96 -7.86 11.05
N ASP A 23 14.02 -8.61 10.78
CA ASP A 23 13.97 -10.09 10.81
C ASP A 23 13.76 -10.66 12.24
N SER A 24 14.00 -9.84 13.27
CA SER A 24 13.72 -10.16 14.67
C SER A 24 12.31 -9.73 15.13
N GLY A 25 11.49 -9.14 14.24
CA GLY A 25 10.14 -8.68 14.54
C GLY A 25 9.93 -7.17 14.33
N ALA A 26 8.85 -6.64 14.90
CA ALA A 26 8.50 -5.22 14.87
C ALA A 26 8.06 -4.74 16.25
N ILE A 27 8.15 -3.43 16.51
CA ILE A 27 7.52 -2.85 17.69
C ILE A 27 6.02 -2.78 17.43
N GLU A 28 5.24 -3.44 18.29
CA GLU A 28 3.78 -3.50 18.21
C GLU A 28 3.16 -2.33 18.98
N ASN A 29 2.31 -1.55 18.29
CA ASN A 29 1.43 -0.58 18.95
C ASN A 29 0.16 -1.26 19.45
N PHE A 30 -0.35 -2.23 18.68
CA PHE A 30 -1.60 -2.92 18.99
C PHE A 30 -1.68 -4.27 18.29
N VAL A 31 -2.21 -5.28 18.98
CA VAL A 31 -2.59 -6.57 18.41
C VAL A 31 -4.08 -6.77 18.65
N SER A 32 -4.84 -7.01 17.59
CA SER A 32 -6.28 -7.17 17.71
C SER A 32 -6.68 -8.55 18.19
N GLU A 33 -7.72 -8.60 19.03
CA GLU A 33 -8.45 -9.83 19.35
C GLU A 33 -9.47 -10.20 18.25
N LYS A 34 -9.75 -9.30 17.30
CA LYS A 34 -10.69 -9.53 16.20
C LYS A 34 -9.98 -10.13 15.00
N SER A 35 -10.69 -11.01 14.30
CA SER A 35 -10.19 -11.63 13.08
C SER A 35 -10.11 -10.63 11.91
N PRO A 36 -9.28 -10.90 10.89
CA PRO A 36 -9.26 -10.11 9.66
C PRO A 36 -10.64 -10.03 8.97
N SER A 37 -11.40 -11.14 8.98
CA SER A 37 -12.78 -11.17 8.45
C SER A 37 -13.72 -10.22 9.16
N TRP A 38 -13.58 -10.06 10.49
CA TRP A 38 -14.43 -9.15 11.26
C TRP A 38 -14.26 -7.71 10.78
N TYR A 39 -13.02 -7.27 10.54
CA TYR A 39 -12.72 -5.94 10.00
C TYR A 39 -13.25 -5.78 8.57
N ALA A 40 -13.00 -6.77 7.71
CA ALA A 40 -13.51 -6.73 6.34
C ALA A 40 -15.04 -6.64 6.28
N GLN A 41 -15.77 -7.39 7.12
CA GLN A 41 -17.23 -7.30 7.25
C GLN A 41 -17.68 -5.94 7.76
N ARG A 42 -16.93 -5.35 8.70
CA ARG A 42 -17.22 -4.02 9.20
C ARG A 42 -17.09 -2.97 8.09
N PHE A 43 -15.99 -3.02 7.33
CA PHE A 43 -15.76 -2.12 6.20
C PHE A 43 -16.81 -2.31 5.09
N ALA A 44 -17.24 -3.56 4.86
CA ALA A 44 -18.31 -3.87 3.93
C ALA A 44 -19.64 -3.23 4.33
N LYS A 45 -20.00 -3.32 5.61
CA LYS A 45 -21.22 -2.71 6.17
C LYS A 45 -21.22 -1.18 6.00
N ASP A 46 -20.06 -0.57 6.21
CA ASP A 46 -19.86 0.88 6.10
C ASP A 46 -19.55 1.31 4.64
N LYS A 47 -19.52 0.37 3.69
CA LYS A 47 -19.26 0.57 2.25
C LYS A 47 -17.93 1.28 1.93
N LEU A 48 -16.90 1.03 2.74
CA LEU A 48 -15.58 1.67 2.63
C LEU A 48 -14.70 1.00 1.56
N ARG A 49 -15.02 1.26 0.28
CA ARG A 49 -14.31 0.68 -0.87
C ARG A 49 -12.88 1.22 -0.98
N GLY A 50 -11.99 0.42 -1.57
CA GLY A 50 -10.61 0.83 -1.81
C GLY A 50 -9.73 0.82 -0.56
N GLY A 51 -10.22 0.22 0.52
CA GLY A 51 -9.37 -0.18 1.65
C GLY A 51 -8.46 -1.35 1.28
N HIS A 52 -7.41 -1.55 2.06
CA HIS A 52 -6.33 -2.46 1.71
C HIS A 52 -5.95 -3.40 2.85
N VAL A 53 -5.66 -4.65 2.51
CA VAL A 53 -5.02 -5.63 3.39
C VAL A 53 -3.53 -5.63 3.07
N ILE A 54 -2.66 -5.45 4.05
CA ILE A 54 -1.20 -5.42 3.85
C ILE A 54 -0.56 -6.59 4.60
N LYS A 55 0.13 -7.46 3.86
CA LYS A 55 0.91 -8.57 4.44
C LYS A 55 2.31 -8.09 4.81
N LEU A 56 2.57 -7.96 6.11
CA LEU A 56 3.86 -7.59 6.68
C LEU A 56 4.63 -8.88 7.01
N GLY A 57 5.50 -9.30 6.09
CA GLY A 57 6.29 -10.53 6.24
C GLY A 57 5.54 -11.83 5.95
N PRO A 58 6.15 -12.99 6.24
CA PRO A 58 5.58 -14.30 5.96
C PRO A 58 4.44 -14.68 6.93
N GLY A 59 3.70 -15.75 6.60
CA GLY A 59 2.67 -16.32 7.48
C GLY A 59 1.31 -15.62 7.46
N ASN A 60 1.11 -14.67 6.53
CA ASN A 60 -0.11 -13.85 6.47
C ASN A 60 -1.15 -14.34 5.46
N ASP A 61 -0.81 -15.28 4.59
CA ASP A 61 -1.64 -15.59 3.42
C ASP A 61 -3.04 -16.12 3.78
N GLN A 62 -3.13 -16.99 4.80
CA GLN A 62 -4.42 -17.51 5.25
C GLN A 62 -5.31 -16.39 5.82
N ALA A 63 -4.73 -15.50 6.63
CA ALA A 63 -5.43 -14.35 7.22
C ALA A 63 -5.86 -13.33 6.15
N ALA A 64 -5.03 -13.12 5.12
CA ALA A 64 -5.37 -12.27 3.99
C ALA A 64 -6.55 -12.85 3.19
N ARG A 65 -6.50 -14.15 2.85
CA ARG A 65 -7.61 -14.84 2.17
C ARG A 65 -8.89 -14.80 2.99
N GLU A 66 -8.80 -14.92 4.31
CA GLU A 66 -9.95 -14.78 5.22
C GLU A 66 -10.59 -13.38 5.12
N ALA A 67 -9.79 -12.30 5.12
CA ALA A 67 -10.29 -10.94 4.96
C ALA A 67 -10.94 -10.71 3.59
N LEU A 68 -10.28 -11.16 2.51
CA LEU A 68 -10.76 -10.98 1.13
C LEU A 68 -12.06 -11.75 0.87
N ALA A 69 -12.16 -13.00 1.33
CA ALA A 69 -13.35 -13.82 1.19
C ALA A 69 -14.56 -13.25 1.95
N ALA A 70 -14.31 -12.50 3.03
CA ALA A 70 -15.37 -11.85 3.80
C ALA A 70 -15.99 -10.64 3.07
N TRP A 71 -15.29 -10.04 2.10
CA TRP A 71 -15.83 -8.99 1.24
C TRP A 71 -15.22 -9.01 -0.18
N PRO A 72 -15.65 -9.95 -1.03
CA PRO A 72 -15.11 -10.10 -2.38
C PRO A 72 -15.27 -8.82 -3.21
N GLY A 73 -14.20 -8.40 -3.88
CA GLY A 73 -14.12 -7.17 -4.65
C GLY A 73 -14.18 -5.89 -3.80
N GLY A 74 -14.04 -5.99 -2.47
CA GLY A 74 -14.12 -4.85 -1.56
C GLY A 74 -12.79 -4.25 -1.14
N LEU A 75 -11.78 -5.11 -0.98
CA LEU A 75 -10.46 -4.73 -0.46
C LEU A 75 -9.38 -5.01 -1.50
N GLN A 76 -8.32 -4.21 -1.47
CA GLN A 76 -7.08 -4.44 -2.20
C GLN A 76 -6.13 -5.30 -1.35
N ILE A 77 -5.08 -5.88 -1.93
CA ILE A 77 -4.11 -6.71 -1.20
C ILE A 77 -2.66 -6.37 -1.58
N GLY A 78 -1.83 -6.12 -0.58
CA GLY A 78 -0.40 -5.86 -0.73
C GLY A 78 0.48 -6.79 0.10
N GLY A 79 1.79 -6.71 -0.16
CA GLY A 79 2.82 -7.49 0.54
C GLY A 79 3.27 -8.72 -0.25
N ALA A 80 4.48 -8.64 -0.80
CA ALA A 80 5.09 -9.66 -1.67
C ALA A 80 4.22 -10.06 -2.88
N ILE A 81 3.57 -9.07 -3.50
CA ILE A 81 2.83 -9.28 -4.76
C ILE A 81 3.81 -9.31 -5.94
N SER A 82 3.57 -10.22 -6.87
CA SER A 82 4.32 -10.37 -8.12
C SER A 82 3.42 -10.86 -9.26
N ALA A 83 3.94 -10.89 -10.49
CA ALA A 83 3.21 -11.45 -11.63
C ALA A 83 2.85 -12.93 -11.47
N GLU A 84 3.59 -13.67 -10.63
CA GLU A 84 3.36 -15.10 -10.39
C GLU A 84 2.19 -15.37 -9.44
N ASN A 85 1.79 -14.41 -8.60
CA ASN A 85 0.75 -14.62 -7.58
C ASN A 85 -0.44 -13.65 -7.67
N ALA A 86 -0.37 -12.64 -8.54
CA ALA A 86 -1.40 -11.61 -8.61
C ALA A 86 -2.78 -12.17 -8.98
N GLU A 87 -2.85 -13.10 -9.93
CA GLU A 87 -4.10 -13.76 -10.35
C GLU A 87 -4.74 -14.51 -9.19
N ASP A 88 -3.96 -15.31 -8.44
CA ASP A 88 -4.44 -16.06 -7.26
C ASP A 88 -5.06 -15.16 -6.19
N TRP A 89 -4.56 -13.93 -6.05
CA TRP A 89 -5.08 -12.95 -5.09
C TRP A 89 -6.37 -12.29 -5.56
N LEU A 90 -6.49 -12.03 -6.87
CA LEU A 90 -7.74 -11.56 -7.47
C LEU A 90 -8.82 -12.64 -7.36
N GLU A 91 -8.48 -13.90 -7.65
CA GLU A 91 -9.38 -15.05 -7.46
C GLU A 91 -9.78 -15.23 -5.99
N ALA A 92 -8.90 -14.91 -5.04
CA ALA A 92 -9.21 -14.91 -3.61
C ALA A 92 -10.19 -13.80 -3.17
N GLY A 93 -10.58 -12.91 -4.08
CA GLY A 93 -11.56 -11.85 -3.83
C GLY A 93 -10.97 -10.46 -3.69
N ALA A 94 -9.68 -10.25 -3.99
CA ALA A 94 -9.13 -8.90 -4.05
C ALA A 94 -9.75 -8.07 -5.19
N SER A 95 -10.02 -6.80 -4.92
CA SER A 95 -10.46 -5.83 -5.93
C SER A 95 -9.35 -5.39 -6.87
N GLY A 96 -8.10 -5.46 -6.39
CA GLY A 96 -6.85 -5.15 -7.07
C GLY A 96 -5.67 -5.53 -6.17
N VAL A 97 -4.48 -5.59 -6.76
CA VAL A 97 -3.24 -5.96 -6.07
C VAL A 97 -2.31 -4.75 -5.94
N ILE A 98 -1.67 -4.62 -4.78
CA ILE A 98 -0.79 -3.52 -4.42
C ILE A 98 0.65 -4.01 -4.57
N VAL A 99 1.39 -3.39 -5.47
CA VAL A 99 2.76 -3.80 -5.81
C VAL A 99 3.75 -2.73 -5.38
N THR A 100 4.74 -3.18 -4.61
CA THR A 100 5.78 -2.36 -4.00
C THR A 100 7.15 -2.69 -4.61
N SER A 101 8.01 -3.39 -3.85
CA SER A 101 9.42 -3.64 -4.19
C SER A 101 9.63 -4.53 -5.42
N TRP A 102 8.64 -5.31 -5.84
CA TRP A 102 8.75 -6.14 -7.05
C TRP A 102 8.94 -5.31 -8.33
N LEU A 103 8.53 -4.04 -8.33
CA LEU A 103 8.74 -3.12 -9.45
C LEU A 103 10.17 -2.56 -9.52
N PHE A 104 11.03 -2.88 -8.55
CA PHE A 104 12.41 -2.41 -8.49
C PHE A 104 13.37 -3.60 -8.52
N ASP A 105 14.56 -3.42 -9.08
CA ASP A 105 15.65 -4.36 -8.91
C ASP A 105 16.42 -4.12 -7.61
N SER A 106 17.45 -4.93 -7.36
CA SER A 106 18.27 -4.85 -6.15
C SER A 106 19.10 -3.56 -6.04
N GLU A 107 19.23 -2.79 -7.12
CA GLU A 107 19.88 -1.47 -7.12
C GLU A 107 18.85 -0.34 -6.94
N GLY A 108 17.56 -0.66 -6.80
CA GLY A 108 16.49 0.32 -6.70
C GLY A 108 16.10 0.95 -8.03
N LYS A 109 16.44 0.34 -9.17
CA LYS A 109 16.00 0.83 -10.48
C LYS A 109 14.63 0.29 -10.82
N PHE A 110 13.75 1.16 -11.26
CA PHE A 110 12.41 0.79 -11.69
C PHE A 110 12.44 -0.10 -12.94
N ARG A 111 11.63 -1.15 -12.92
CA ARG A 111 11.54 -2.19 -13.94
C ARG A 111 10.23 -2.07 -14.70
N ALA A 112 10.24 -1.21 -15.72
CA ALA A 112 9.09 -1.00 -16.59
C ALA A 112 8.62 -2.29 -17.29
N ASP A 113 9.54 -3.23 -17.56
CA ASP A 113 9.24 -4.55 -18.10
C ASP A 113 8.39 -5.40 -17.13
N ARG A 114 8.66 -5.33 -15.83
CA ARG A 114 7.85 -6.01 -14.80
C ARG A 114 6.47 -5.37 -14.66
N ALA A 115 6.39 -4.05 -14.68
CA ALA A 115 5.13 -3.32 -14.65
C ALA A 115 4.24 -3.68 -15.86
N ALA A 116 4.83 -3.70 -17.06
CA ALA A 116 4.14 -4.08 -18.29
C ALA A 116 3.69 -5.55 -18.26
N LEU A 117 4.53 -6.47 -17.79
CA LEU A 117 4.19 -7.88 -17.63
C LEU A 117 2.97 -8.08 -16.72
N LEU A 118 2.93 -7.38 -15.59
CA LEU A 118 1.80 -7.47 -14.67
C LEU A 118 0.53 -6.89 -15.28
N ALA A 119 0.64 -5.73 -15.94
CA ALA A 119 -0.48 -5.09 -16.62
C ALA A 119 -1.07 -5.97 -17.74
N ASP A 120 -0.24 -6.66 -18.50
CA ASP A 120 -0.66 -7.61 -19.54
C ASP A 120 -1.43 -8.80 -18.96
N ARG A 121 -1.02 -9.28 -17.78
CA ARG A 121 -1.67 -10.43 -17.10
C ARG A 121 -3.02 -10.11 -16.48
N ILE A 122 -3.11 -9.02 -15.72
CA ILE A 122 -4.27 -8.77 -14.85
C ILE A 122 -5.06 -7.51 -15.19
N GLY A 123 -4.63 -6.74 -16.20
CA GLY A 123 -5.21 -5.45 -16.54
C GLY A 123 -4.69 -4.33 -15.62
N THR A 124 -4.50 -3.14 -16.19
CA THR A 124 -3.98 -1.98 -15.46
C THR A 124 -4.91 -1.54 -14.34
N GLU A 125 -6.23 -1.67 -14.52
CA GLU A 125 -7.25 -1.28 -13.55
C GLU A 125 -7.23 -2.10 -12.25
N LYS A 126 -6.53 -3.24 -12.26
CA LYS A 126 -6.35 -4.12 -11.09
C LYS A 126 -5.04 -3.90 -10.37
N ILE A 127 -4.19 -3.01 -10.86
CA ILE A 127 -2.87 -2.73 -10.29
C ILE A 127 -2.93 -1.42 -9.51
N ILE A 128 -2.43 -1.49 -8.27
CA ILE A 128 -2.15 -0.34 -7.43
C ILE A 128 -0.65 -0.29 -7.24
N ILE A 129 -0.01 0.80 -7.68
CA ILE A 129 1.42 1.01 -7.44
C ILE A 129 1.56 1.71 -6.09
N ASP A 130 2.28 1.06 -5.19
CA ASP A 130 2.59 1.61 -3.88
C ASP A 130 3.99 2.23 -3.90
N LEU A 131 4.02 3.56 -3.77
CA LEU A 131 5.23 4.36 -3.65
C LEU A 131 5.40 4.78 -2.21
N SER A 132 6.20 3.99 -1.54
CA SER A 132 6.89 4.30 -0.31
C SER A 132 7.79 5.53 -0.50
N CYS A 133 7.47 6.69 0.07
CA CYS A 133 8.27 7.92 -0.08
C CYS A 133 8.90 8.43 1.23
N ARG A 134 10.11 8.98 1.12
CA ARG A 134 10.82 9.71 2.20
C ARG A 134 11.22 11.10 1.75
N GLN A 135 11.20 12.06 2.66
CA GLN A 135 11.63 13.42 2.40
C GLN A 135 13.15 13.50 2.27
N VAL A 136 13.63 14.04 1.15
CA VAL A 136 15.05 14.28 0.87
C VAL A 136 15.22 15.72 0.43
N GLY A 137 15.84 16.54 1.28
CA GLY A 137 15.95 17.98 1.06
C GLY A 137 14.56 18.62 0.98
N SER A 138 14.25 19.22 -0.17
CA SER A 138 12.94 19.84 -0.43
C SER A 138 11.96 18.95 -1.21
N GLY A 139 12.34 17.73 -1.56
CA GLY A 139 11.53 16.79 -2.35
C GLY A 139 11.30 15.46 -1.63
N TRP A 140 10.77 14.50 -2.37
CA TRP A 140 10.50 13.14 -1.89
C TRP A 140 11.09 12.12 -2.83
N THR A 141 11.71 11.09 -2.27
CA THR A 141 12.34 10.00 -3.01
C THR A 141 11.68 8.69 -2.61
N VAL A 142 11.46 7.81 -3.60
CA VAL A 142 10.94 6.47 -3.36
C VAL A 142 11.98 5.69 -2.57
N ALA A 143 11.53 5.06 -1.50
CA ALA A 143 12.31 4.21 -0.63
C ALA A 143 11.78 2.78 -0.72
N MET A 144 12.69 1.81 -0.66
CA MET A 144 12.37 0.39 -0.69
C MET A 144 13.04 -0.34 0.48
N ASP A 145 12.88 -1.67 0.52
CA ASP A 145 13.46 -2.55 1.55
C ASP A 145 13.16 -2.09 2.97
N ARG A 146 11.87 -1.90 3.28
CA ARG A 146 11.42 -1.44 4.61
C ARG A 146 12.03 -0.06 4.94
N TRP A 147 12.09 0.83 3.96
CA TRP A 147 12.53 2.24 4.10
C TRP A 147 14.03 2.44 4.27
N GLN A 148 14.82 1.37 4.11
CA GLN A 148 16.26 1.36 4.35
C GLN A 148 17.06 1.82 3.12
N THR A 149 16.53 1.61 1.92
CA THR A 149 17.20 1.92 0.65
C THR A 149 16.46 3.03 -0.08
N LEU A 150 17.09 4.18 -0.31
CA LEU A 150 16.57 5.20 -1.23
C LEU A 150 16.86 4.76 -2.67
N THR A 151 15.85 4.85 -3.52
CA THR A 151 15.99 4.63 -4.96
C THR A 151 16.41 5.93 -5.66
N GLU A 152 16.64 5.87 -6.98
CA GLU A 152 16.87 7.06 -7.82
C GLU A 152 15.55 7.75 -8.24
N MET A 153 14.40 7.19 -7.88
CA MET A 153 13.09 7.66 -8.34
C MET A 153 12.53 8.72 -7.38
N GLU A 154 12.29 9.92 -7.90
CA GLU A 154 11.59 10.97 -7.16
C GLU A 154 10.07 10.80 -7.25
N VAL A 155 9.37 11.19 -6.18
CA VAL A 155 7.90 11.30 -6.18
C VAL A 155 7.52 12.70 -6.61
N ASN A 156 7.17 12.84 -7.88
CA ASN A 156 6.69 14.08 -8.49
C ASN A 156 5.61 13.77 -9.56
N LEU A 157 4.99 14.80 -10.14
CA LEU A 157 3.90 14.63 -11.11
C LEU A 157 4.35 13.96 -12.41
N GLU A 158 5.62 14.11 -12.80
CA GLU A 158 6.18 13.46 -14.00
C GLU A 158 6.30 11.95 -13.77
N THR A 159 6.90 11.52 -12.66
CA THR A 159 6.97 10.11 -12.27
C THR A 159 5.58 9.50 -12.13
N ILE A 160 4.64 10.18 -11.48
CA ILE A 160 3.24 9.72 -11.35
C ILE A 160 2.61 9.57 -12.74
N GLY A 161 2.82 10.55 -13.62
CA GLY A 161 2.35 10.50 -15.01
C GLY A 161 2.87 9.28 -15.75
N ASP A 162 4.18 9.05 -15.68
CA ASP A 162 4.82 7.91 -16.34
C ASP A 162 4.35 6.58 -15.77
N LEU A 163 4.23 6.45 -14.45
CA LEU A 163 3.78 5.20 -13.83
C LEU A 163 2.28 4.92 -14.04
N SER A 164 1.47 5.97 -14.24
CA SER A 164 0.01 5.84 -14.39
C SER A 164 -0.40 5.01 -15.60
N LYS A 165 0.50 4.81 -16.58
CA LYS A 165 0.27 3.91 -17.72
C LYS A 165 0.19 2.44 -17.31
N TYR A 166 0.67 2.07 -16.12
CA TYR A 166 0.75 0.69 -15.63
C TYR A 166 -0.23 0.38 -14.49
N CYS A 167 -0.97 1.35 -13.98
CA CYS A 167 -1.85 1.16 -12.82
C CYS A 167 -3.16 1.93 -12.91
N GLY A 168 -4.17 1.41 -12.22
CA GLY A 168 -5.47 2.02 -12.07
C GLY A 168 -5.55 2.94 -10.84
N GLU A 169 -4.57 2.88 -9.95
CA GLU A 169 -4.50 3.66 -8.73
C GLU A 169 -3.07 3.73 -8.18
N PHE A 170 -2.77 4.77 -7.42
CA PHE A 170 -1.58 4.84 -6.58
C PHE A 170 -1.92 4.75 -5.10
N LEU A 171 -1.03 4.13 -4.33
CA LEU A 171 -0.95 4.24 -2.89
C LEU A 171 0.38 4.94 -2.56
N ILE A 172 0.33 6.11 -1.91
CA ILE A 172 1.53 6.87 -1.55
C ILE A 172 1.70 6.79 -0.03
N HIS A 173 2.73 6.08 0.40
CA HIS A 173 3.06 5.89 1.81
C HIS A 173 4.13 6.88 2.26
N ALA A 174 3.77 7.81 3.14
CA ALA A 174 4.72 8.77 3.72
C ALA A 174 5.43 8.17 4.93
N ALA A 175 6.55 7.48 4.70
CA ALA A 175 7.26 6.72 5.75
C ALA A 175 7.72 7.56 6.94
N ASP A 176 8.16 8.79 6.69
CA ASP A 176 8.73 9.62 7.75
C ASP A 176 7.68 10.04 8.80
N VAL A 177 6.38 9.91 8.50
CA VAL A 177 5.26 10.20 9.41
C VAL A 177 4.37 8.98 9.70
N GLU A 178 4.67 7.82 9.12
CA GLU A 178 3.88 6.60 9.26
C GLU A 178 3.93 6.04 10.69
N GLY A 179 2.77 5.73 11.27
CA GLY A 179 2.66 5.17 12.62
C GLY A 179 3.00 6.13 13.76
N GLN A 180 3.36 7.39 13.47
CA GLN A 180 3.74 8.39 14.49
C GLN A 180 2.55 9.24 14.99
N CYS A 181 1.41 9.20 14.31
CA CYS A 181 0.26 10.09 14.60
C CYS A 181 0.70 11.56 14.72
N ALA A 182 1.63 12.00 13.87
CA ALA A 182 2.23 13.33 13.93
C ALA A 182 1.60 14.33 12.94
N GLY A 183 0.73 13.88 12.04
CA GLY A 183 0.06 14.68 11.01
C GLY A 183 0.42 14.21 9.61
N VAL A 184 -0.42 14.57 8.64
CA VAL A 184 -0.14 14.33 7.23
C VAL A 184 0.98 15.24 6.74
N ASP A 185 1.78 14.77 5.77
CA ASP A 185 2.70 15.63 5.03
C ASP A 185 1.88 16.51 4.07
N VAL A 186 1.51 17.70 4.53
CA VAL A 186 0.66 18.66 3.79
C VAL A 186 1.30 19.05 2.46
N SER A 187 2.62 19.18 2.40
CA SER A 187 3.32 19.57 1.18
C SER A 187 3.25 18.47 0.13
N LEU A 188 3.43 17.21 0.54
CA LEU A 188 3.25 16.06 -0.35
C LEU A 188 1.78 15.93 -0.79
N VAL A 189 0.82 16.07 0.13
CA VAL A 189 -0.61 16.03 -0.19
C VAL A 189 -0.99 17.11 -1.21
N ASN A 190 -0.46 18.33 -1.07
CA ASN A 190 -0.69 19.41 -2.05
C ASN A 190 -0.05 19.13 -3.41
N LEU A 191 1.11 18.48 -3.46
CA LEU A 191 1.74 18.02 -4.70
C LEU A 191 0.84 16.98 -5.38
N LEU A 192 0.43 15.95 -4.65
CA LEU A 192 -0.43 14.88 -5.15
C LEU A 192 -1.81 15.39 -5.59
N GLY A 193 -2.34 16.41 -4.91
CA GLY A 193 -3.62 17.04 -5.24
C GLY A 193 -3.64 17.78 -6.59
N GLN A 194 -2.48 18.04 -7.20
CA GLN A 194 -2.38 18.61 -8.54
C GLN A 194 -2.56 17.55 -9.65
N TRP A 195 -2.46 16.26 -9.31
CA TRP A 195 -2.66 15.16 -10.26
C TRP A 195 -4.13 15.04 -10.67
N THR A 196 -4.37 14.78 -11.95
CA THR A 196 -5.74 14.72 -12.53
C THR A 196 -6.06 13.38 -13.21
N GLY A 197 -5.17 12.40 -13.12
CA GLY A 197 -5.33 11.08 -13.73
C GLY A 197 -6.02 10.07 -12.80
N CYS A 198 -5.46 8.86 -12.71
CA CYS A 198 -6.00 7.81 -11.86
C CYS A 198 -5.98 8.19 -10.36
N PRO A 199 -6.85 7.60 -9.52
CA PRO A 199 -6.93 7.93 -8.11
C PRO A 199 -5.60 7.74 -7.37
N ILE A 200 -5.39 8.58 -6.37
CA ILE A 200 -4.28 8.46 -5.42
C ILE A 200 -4.85 8.30 -4.01
N THR A 201 -4.40 7.26 -3.32
CA THR A 201 -4.61 7.07 -1.89
C THR A 201 -3.36 7.49 -1.16
N TYR A 202 -3.46 8.48 -0.27
CA TYR A 202 -2.37 8.83 0.64
C TYR A 202 -2.52 8.05 1.94
N ALA A 203 -1.43 7.51 2.46
CA ALA A 203 -1.38 6.84 3.76
C ALA A 203 -0.11 7.25 4.54
N GLY A 204 -0.31 7.71 5.78
CA GLY A 204 0.77 8.14 6.67
C GLY A 204 0.37 9.29 7.58
N GLY A 205 0.53 9.11 8.90
CA GLY A 205 0.48 10.21 9.86
C GLY A 205 -0.89 10.80 10.19
N GLY A 206 -2.00 10.24 9.69
CA GLY A 206 -3.36 10.71 10.03
C GLY A 206 -3.62 10.68 11.54
N ARG A 207 -4.01 11.83 12.11
CA ARG A 207 -4.21 12.04 13.56
C ARG A 207 -5.67 12.05 13.96
N GLY A 208 -6.56 12.36 13.03
CA GLY A 208 -7.98 12.48 13.31
C GLY A 208 -8.79 12.87 12.09
N LEU A 209 -10.09 13.03 12.28
CA LEU A 209 -11.05 13.34 11.21
C LEU A 209 -10.79 14.69 10.54
N ASP A 210 -10.11 15.62 11.21
CA ASP A 210 -9.78 16.91 10.61
C ASP A 210 -8.74 16.80 9.50
N ASP A 211 -7.88 15.77 9.50
CA ASP A 211 -6.95 15.50 8.39
C ASP A 211 -7.67 14.96 7.12
N LEU A 212 -8.98 14.69 7.19
CA LEU A 212 -9.80 14.29 6.03
C LEU A 212 -10.44 15.47 5.29
N LYS A 213 -10.34 16.69 5.84
CA LYS A 213 -10.91 17.92 5.27
C LYS A 213 -9.92 18.56 4.30
#